data_AF-A0A6L3B041-F1
#
_entry.id   AF-A0A6L3B041-F1
#
_cell.length_a   1.000
_cell.length_b   1.000
_cell.length_c   1.000
_cell.angle_alpha   90.00
_cell.angle_beta   90.00
_cell.angle_gamma   90.00
#
_symmetry.space_group_name_H-M   'P 1'
#
loop_
_entity.id
_entity.type
_entity.pdbx_description
1 polymer ?
#
loop_
_entity_poly.entity_id
_entity_poly.type
_entity_poly.pdbx_seq_one_letter_code
_entity_poly.pdbx_strand_id
1 'polypeptide(L)'
;MEERYLRAIRNALVKHQQWLTRDPSMKGRCADLSFHNLSGLGLRRINLSSAKLSGASLNSARLNGAVLSRTDLFGADLSKADLTGASLEGADLRGARVEGAMMEEANLRGADLRKGMMLGADERKPAGNADGSTTFIGSKMARAILSDARLAQCDFSGCDLCGATFSGSDMTGTILIGANLIGAVMERVEMQGALLCGARLDDELRQTLERRGIDVDGTGLVSLAGRMADSISAHQLWVERNAAAGLRLEMQRVDLRGYNFANQLLAGSVMRFCGLRGADFSGAKLVMADLSYCDLREADFTSADLSGCNLRGANLAGAKLWRARLRPVDLAGDGSRLWPTNLAEASLTGADLRDTSLARAILHGTDLTRIRATAETLRGADVSFAVGVEPQYA
;
A
#
# COMPACT_ATOMS: atom_id res chain seq x y z
N MET A 1 -16.70 -4.62 -23.86
CA MET A 1 -17.98 -4.33 -23.18
C MET A 1 -19.04 -4.16 -24.27
N GLU A 2 -20.17 -4.86 -24.23
CA GLU A 2 -21.19 -4.78 -25.30
C GLU A 2 -21.78 -3.36 -25.40
N GLU A 3 -21.96 -2.85 -26.62
CA GLU A 3 -22.42 -1.47 -26.87
C GLU A 3 -23.77 -1.17 -26.20
N ARG A 4 -24.65 -2.18 -26.15
CA ARG A 4 -25.95 -2.10 -25.47
C ARG A 4 -25.82 -1.83 -23.98
N TYR A 5 -24.83 -2.46 -23.33
CA TYR A 5 -24.56 -2.27 -21.90
C TYR A 5 -24.03 -0.87 -21.60
N LEU A 6 -23.07 -0.39 -22.41
CA LEU A 6 -22.56 0.98 -22.29
C LEU A 6 -23.67 2.03 -22.49
N ARG A 7 -24.60 1.77 -23.42
CA ARG A 7 -25.77 2.64 -23.63
C ARG A 7 -26.69 2.64 -22.41
N ALA A 8 -26.88 1.50 -21.75
CA ALA A 8 -27.66 1.42 -20.52
C ALA A 8 -27.01 2.21 -19.37
N ILE A 9 -25.70 2.10 -19.18
CA ILE A 9 -24.94 2.89 -18.20
C ILE A 9 -25.05 4.37 -18.50
N ARG A 10 -24.79 4.80 -19.75
CA ARG A 10 -24.93 6.21 -20.15
C ARG A 10 -26.33 6.74 -19.84
N ASN A 11 -27.37 5.96 -20.13
CA ASN A 11 -28.74 6.35 -19.84
C ASN A 11 -29.00 6.49 -18.33
N ALA A 12 -28.46 5.60 -17.50
CA ALA A 12 -28.55 5.71 -16.05
C ALA A 12 -27.87 6.99 -15.53
N LEU A 13 -26.67 7.30 -16.04
CA LEU A 13 -25.94 8.51 -15.69
C LEU A 13 -26.69 9.79 -16.10
N VAL A 14 -27.26 9.83 -17.32
CA VAL A 14 -28.06 10.97 -17.79
C VAL A 14 -29.30 11.17 -16.91
N LYS A 15 -30.04 10.09 -16.60
CA LYS A 15 -31.20 10.17 -15.70
C LYS A 15 -30.82 10.63 -14.30
N HIS A 16 -29.62 10.30 -13.83
CA HIS A 16 -29.11 10.79 -12.55
C HIS A 16 -28.78 12.28 -12.60
N GLN A 17 -28.16 12.77 -13.69
CA GLN A 17 -27.95 14.22 -13.85
C GLN A 17 -29.27 14.99 -13.87
N GLN A 18 -30.29 14.46 -14.54
CA GLN A 18 -31.64 15.03 -14.55
C GLN A 18 -32.31 14.98 -13.17
N TRP A 19 -32.02 13.95 -12.37
CA TRP A 19 -32.54 13.83 -11.01
C TRP A 19 -31.95 14.88 -10.07
N LEU A 20 -30.68 15.21 -10.24
CA LEU A 20 -29.97 16.20 -9.42
C LEU A 20 -30.50 17.63 -9.61
N THR A 21 -31.12 17.95 -10.75
CA THR A 21 -31.71 19.29 -10.98
C THR A 21 -32.95 19.56 -10.12
N ARG A 22 -33.57 18.50 -9.58
CA ARG A 22 -34.85 18.54 -8.85
C ARG A 22 -36.00 19.18 -9.64
N ASP A 23 -35.90 19.20 -10.96
CA ASP A 23 -36.94 19.70 -11.86
C ASP A 23 -38.05 18.65 -12.05
N PRO A 24 -39.30 18.91 -11.63
CA PRO A 24 -40.41 17.98 -11.77
C PRO A 24 -40.75 17.63 -13.23
N SER A 25 -40.38 18.48 -14.19
CA SER A 25 -40.60 18.23 -15.63
C SER A 25 -39.64 17.19 -16.21
N MET A 26 -38.51 16.97 -15.54
CA MET A 26 -37.46 16.06 -15.97
C MET A 26 -37.69 14.67 -15.36
N LYS A 27 -37.71 13.62 -16.19
CA LYS A 27 -37.89 12.22 -15.75
C LYS A 27 -36.59 11.60 -15.20
N GLY A 28 -35.94 12.31 -14.28
CA GLY A 28 -34.72 11.86 -13.61
C GLY A 28 -34.98 10.78 -12.56
N ARG A 29 -33.97 9.94 -12.30
CA ARG A 29 -33.95 9.05 -11.12
C ARG A 29 -32.53 8.89 -10.59
N CYS A 30 -32.40 8.59 -9.29
CA CYS A 30 -31.09 8.25 -8.72
C CYS A 30 -30.47 7.05 -9.46
N ALA A 31 -29.16 7.10 -9.72
CA ALA A 31 -28.47 6.02 -10.41
C ALA A 31 -28.37 4.81 -9.47
N ASP A 32 -28.77 3.65 -9.99
CA ASP A 32 -28.42 2.36 -9.43
C ASP A 32 -27.49 1.67 -10.42
N LEU A 33 -26.22 1.62 -10.04
CA LEU A 33 -25.11 1.00 -10.77
C LEU A 33 -24.48 -0.09 -9.92
N SER A 34 -25.22 -0.62 -8.93
CA SER A 34 -24.74 -1.68 -8.05
C SER A 34 -24.28 -2.89 -8.88
N PHE A 35 -23.12 -3.45 -8.57
CA PHE A 35 -22.50 -4.58 -9.28
C PHE A 35 -22.19 -4.35 -10.77
N HIS A 36 -22.27 -3.11 -11.27
CA HIS A 36 -21.94 -2.82 -12.67
C HIS A 36 -20.42 -2.70 -12.87
N ASN A 37 -19.96 -3.04 -14.07
CA ASN A 37 -18.60 -2.82 -14.49
C ASN A 37 -18.47 -1.44 -15.15
N LEU A 38 -17.85 -0.52 -14.42
CA LEU A 38 -17.51 0.86 -14.78
C LEU A 38 -16.00 1.04 -14.98
N SER A 39 -15.24 -0.06 -15.05
CA SER A 39 -13.78 -0.04 -15.13
C SER A 39 -13.28 0.74 -16.34
N GLY A 40 -12.29 1.60 -16.13
CA GLY A 40 -11.65 2.40 -17.18
C GLY A 40 -12.52 3.50 -17.79
N LEU A 41 -13.78 3.68 -17.35
CA LEU A 41 -14.67 4.69 -17.91
C LEU A 41 -14.20 6.12 -17.58
N GLY A 42 -14.41 7.03 -18.54
CA GLY A 42 -14.23 8.46 -18.34
C GLY A 42 -15.42 9.07 -17.63
N LEU A 43 -15.28 9.35 -16.33
CA LEU A 43 -16.31 9.88 -15.44
C LEU A 43 -15.85 11.17 -14.74
N ARG A 44 -14.95 11.93 -15.38
CA ARG A 44 -14.37 13.16 -14.82
C ARG A 44 -15.47 14.17 -14.51
N ARG A 45 -15.40 14.76 -13.31
CA ARG A 45 -16.34 15.77 -12.81
C ARG A 45 -17.81 15.35 -12.82
N ILE A 46 -18.11 14.06 -12.92
CA ILE A 46 -19.49 13.59 -12.85
C ILE A 46 -20.03 13.82 -11.44
N ASN A 47 -21.30 14.21 -11.34
CA ASN A 47 -22.00 14.19 -10.06
C ASN A 47 -22.77 12.88 -9.92
N LEU A 48 -22.34 12.04 -8.98
CA LEU A 48 -22.92 10.77 -8.58
C LEU A 48 -23.37 10.81 -7.11
N SER A 49 -23.63 11.99 -6.57
CA SER A 49 -24.03 12.15 -5.16
C SER A 49 -25.30 11.36 -4.86
N SER A 50 -25.30 10.65 -3.73
CA SER A 50 -26.38 9.72 -3.32
C SER A 50 -26.63 8.52 -4.25
N ALA A 51 -25.83 8.30 -5.29
CA ALA A 51 -25.98 7.15 -6.18
C ALA A 51 -25.64 5.83 -5.47
N LYS A 52 -26.19 4.72 -5.98
CA LYS A 52 -25.85 3.37 -5.54
C LYS A 52 -24.82 2.75 -6.48
N LEU A 53 -23.65 2.46 -5.95
CA LEU A 53 -22.52 1.80 -6.62
C LEU A 53 -21.99 0.63 -5.78
N SER A 54 -22.82 0.08 -4.90
CA SER A 54 -22.45 -1.05 -4.05
C SER A 54 -22.03 -2.26 -4.90
N GLY A 55 -20.87 -2.83 -4.59
CA GLY A 55 -20.28 -3.94 -5.34
C GLY A 55 -19.81 -3.59 -6.76
N ALA A 56 -19.89 -2.33 -7.21
CA ALA A 56 -19.51 -1.94 -8.56
C ALA A 56 -17.98 -2.02 -8.78
N SER A 57 -17.57 -2.30 -10.02
CA SER A 57 -16.16 -2.27 -10.41
C SER A 57 -15.84 -0.95 -11.11
N LEU A 58 -15.10 -0.08 -10.45
CA LEU A 58 -14.61 1.22 -10.90
C LEU A 58 -13.08 1.20 -11.11
N ASN A 59 -12.50 0.00 -11.27
CA ASN A 59 -11.06 -0.18 -11.43
C ASN A 59 -10.53 0.68 -12.59
N SER A 60 -9.47 1.45 -12.35
CA SER A 60 -8.87 2.34 -13.35
C SER A 60 -9.82 3.39 -13.96
N ALA A 61 -11.00 3.63 -13.39
CA ALA A 61 -11.92 4.67 -13.85
C ALA A 61 -11.33 6.07 -13.65
N ARG A 62 -11.65 7.00 -14.53
CA ARG A 62 -11.19 8.40 -14.45
C ARG A 62 -12.27 9.25 -13.80
N LEU A 63 -12.17 9.46 -12.50
CA LEU A 63 -13.11 10.17 -11.62
C LEU A 63 -12.53 11.49 -11.06
N ASN A 64 -11.47 12.03 -11.67
CA ASN A 64 -10.91 13.34 -11.31
C ASN A 64 -12.02 14.39 -11.13
N GLY A 65 -12.06 15.01 -9.94
CA GLY A 65 -13.04 16.02 -9.56
C GLY A 65 -14.50 15.56 -9.52
N ALA A 66 -14.78 14.25 -9.50
CA ALA A 66 -16.14 13.74 -9.39
C ALA A 66 -16.76 14.06 -8.03
N VAL A 67 -18.09 14.23 -7.99
CA VAL A 67 -18.86 14.42 -6.76
C VAL A 67 -19.54 13.11 -6.42
N LEU A 68 -19.00 12.41 -5.42
CA LEU A 68 -19.44 11.13 -4.87
C LEU A 68 -19.94 11.28 -3.42
N SER A 69 -20.41 12.48 -3.04
CA SER A 69 -20.89 12.74 -1.69
C SER A 69 -22.10 11.86 -1.36
N ARG A 70 -22.04 11.15 -0.24
CA ARG A 70 -23.08 10.21 0.25
C ARG A 70 -23.41 9.08 -0.72
N THR A 71 -22.51 8.79 -1.65
CA THR A 71 -22.63 7.66 -2.56
C THR A 71 -22.42 6.35 -1.79
N ASP A 72 -23.21 5.34 -2.10
CA ASP A 72 -23.01 3.98 -1.61
C ASP A 72 -21.97 3.28 -2.49
N LEU A 73 -20.75 3.14 -1.98
CA LEU A 73 -19.63 2.42 -2.59
C LEU A 73 -19.30 1.14 -1.80
N PHE A 74 -20.26 0.63 -1.02
CA PHE A 74 -20.06 -0.55 -0.17
C PHE A 74 -19.57 -1.73 -1.01
N GLY A 75 -18.39 -2.29 -0.70
CA GLY A 75 -17.81 -3.41 -1.45
C GLY A 75 -17.42 -3.10 -2.90
N ALA A 76 -17.26 -1.84 -3.29
CA ALA A 76 -16.82 -1.46 -4.64
C ALA A 76 -15.30 -1.68 -4.84
N ASP A 77 -14.88 -1.85 -6.10
CA ASP A 77 -13.46 -1.86 -6.48
C ASP A 77 -13.09 -0.55 -7.17
N LEU A 78 -12.32 0.30 -6.50
CA LEU A 78 -11.77 1.57 -6.97
C LEU A 78 -10.26 1.46 -7.23
N SER A 79 -9.70 0.26 -7.30
CA SER A 79 -8.25 0.09 -7.45
C SER A 79 -7.75 0.80 -8.71
N LYS A 80 -6.65 1.55 -8.56
CA LYS A 80 -6.02 2.35 -9.63
C LYS A 80 -6.93 3.42 -10.26
N ALA A 81 -8.09 3.72 -9.68
CA ALA A 81 -8.94 4.81 -10.14
C ALA A 81 -8.24 6.17 -9.91
N ASP A 82 -8.51 7.12 -10.79
CA ASP A 82 -8.10 8.52 -10.62
C ASP A 82 -9.25 9.28 -9.97
N LEU A 83 -9.15 9.52 -8.66
CA LEU A 83 -10.07 10.26 -7.80
C LEU A 83 -9.44 11.59 -7.33
N THR A 84 -8.41 12.09 -8.02
CA THR A 84 -7.73 13.34 -7.62
C THR A 84 -8.74 14.48 -7.55
N GLY A 85 -8.82 15.13 -6.39
CA GLY A 85 -9.77 16.21 -6.09
C GLY A 85 -11.25 15.80 -6.05
N ALA A 86 -11.59 14.50 -5.99
CA ALA A 86 -12.97 14.04 -5.90
C ALA A 86 -13.56 14.28 -4.50
N SER A 87 -14.87 14.52 -4.42
CA SER A 87 -15.61 14.67 -3.16
C SER A 87 -16.33 13.37 -2.81
N LEU A 88 -15.87 12.63 -1.80
CA LEU A 88 -16.48 11.45 -1.21
C LEU A 88 -17.07 11.72 0.18
N GLU A 89 -17.47 12.98 0.46
CA GLU A 89 -17.99 13.37 1.77
C GLU A 89 -19.19 12.51 2.18
N GLY A 90 -19.07 11.84 3.33
CA GLY A 90 -20.10 10.95 3.86
C GLY A 90 -20.42 9.72 3.00
N ALA A 91 -19.55 9.34 2.06
CA ALA A 91 -19.73 8.13 1.26
C ALA A 91 -19.56 6.86 2.13
N ASP A 92 -20.22 5.77 1.73
CA ASP A 92 -20.05 4.45 2.34
C ASP A 92 -19.04 3.65 1.53
N LEU A 93 -17.85 3.43 2.07
CA LEU A 93 -16.72 2.72 1.46
C LEU A 93 -16.39 1.41 2.19
N ARG A 94 -17.28 0.92 3.06
CA ARG A 94 -17.01 -0.31 3.83
C ARG A 94 -16.68 -1.47 2.87
N GLY A 95 -15.63 -2.24 3.14
CA GLY A 95 -15.23 -3.37 2.28
C GLY A 95 -14.76 -3.00 0.87
N ALA A 96 -14.57 -1.72 0.57
CA ALA A 96 -14.09 -1.28 -0.74
C ALA A 96 -12.59 -1.59 -0.91
N ARG A 97 -12.20 -1.91 -2.15
CA ARG A 97 -10.79 -2.02 -2.53
C ARG A 97 -10.38 -0.73 -3.24
N VAL A 98 -9.45 0.02 -2.67
CA VAL A 98 -9.00 1.33 -3.18
C VAL A 98 -7.48 1.31 -3.38
N GLU A 99 -6.92 0.17 -3.81
CA GLU A 99 -5.49 -0.05 -3.87
C GLU A 99 -4.84 0.65 -5.07
N GLY A 100 -3.72 1.35 -4.83
CA GLY A 100 -2.97 2.10 -5.83
C GLY A 100 -3.78 3.19 -6.55
N ALA A 101 -4.88 3.66 -5.98
CA ALA A 101 -5.67 4.77 -6.53
C ALA A 101 -4.95 6.12 -6.36
N MET A 102 -5.24 7.06 -7.25
CA MET A 102 -4.83 8.46 -7.11
C MET A 102 -5.97 9.21 -6.44
N MET A 103 -5.72 9.80 -5.27
CA MET A 103 -6.71 10.44 -4.40
C MET A 103 -6.13 11.71 -3.76
N GLU A 104 -5.13 12.33 -4.40
CA GLU A 104 -4.57 13.57 -3.92
C GLU A 104 -5.66 14.64 -3.83
N GLU A 105 -5.70 15.37 -2.72
CA GLU A 105 -6.73 16.38 -2.42
C GLU A 105 -8.18 15.86 -2.42
N ALA A 106 -8.41 14.54 -2.39
CA ALA A 106 -9.76 13.98 -2.30
C ALA A 106 -10.39 14.26 -0.92
N ASN A 107 -11.68 14.57 -0.90
CA ASN A 107 -12.42 14.85 0.34
C ASN A 107 -13.24 13.64 0.78
N LEU A 108 -12.76 12.91 1.80
CA LEU A 108 -13.43 11.78 2.45
C LEU A 108 -14.02 12.15 3.82
N ARG A 109 -14.27 13.44 4.08
CA ARG A 109 -14.80 13.91 5.37
C ARG A 109 -16.07 13.14 5.75
N GLY A 110 -16.09 12.57 6.95
CA GLY A 110 -17.24 11.83 7.48
C GLY A 110 -17.61 10.54 6.72
N ALA A 111 -16.78 10.05 5.81
CA ALA A 111 -17.02 8.78 5.12
C ALA A 111 -16.99 7.60 6.10
N ASP A 112 -17.70 6.52 5.77
CA ASP A 112 -17.65 5.26 6.53
C ASP A 112 -16.78 4.24 5.79
N LEU A 113 -15.61 3.94 6.35
CA LEU A 113 -14.63 3.04 5.76
C LEU A 113 -14.43 1.78 6.61
N ARG A 114 -15.19 1.60 7.68
CA ARG A 114 -15.05 0.45 8.57
C ARG A 114 -15.14 -0.87 7.82
N LYS A 115 -14.60 -1.93 8.42
CA LYS A 115 -14.82 -3.28 7.92
C LYS A 115 -16.31 -3.56 7.74
N GLY A 116 -16.69 -4.09 6.58
CA GLY A 116 -18.07 -4.48 6.29
C GLY A 116 -18.11 -5.56 5.22
N MET A 117 -18.76 -6.67 5.53
CA MET A 117 -18.91 -7.79 4.60
C MET A 117 -20.25 -7.68 3.88
N MET A 118 -20.21 -7.57 2.56
CA MET A 118 -21.40 -7.70 1.73
C MET A 118 -21.66 -9.19 1.49
N LEU A 119 -22.81 -9.69 1.95
CA LEU A 119 -23.30 -10.97 1.51
C LEU A 119 -23.72 -10.83 0.04
N GLY A 120 -23.16 -11.66 -0.84
CA GLY A 120 -23.48 -11.62 -2.27
C GLY A 120 -25.00 -11.68 -2.48
N ALA A 121 -25.50 -10.85 -3.40
CA ALA A 121 -26.88 -10.93 -3.85
C ALA A 121 -26.92 -11.82 -5.11
N ASP A 122 -27.52 -13.00 -4.99
CA ASP A 122 -27.55 -14.03 -6.05
C ASP A 122 -26.13 -14.50 -6.45
N GLU A 123 -25.90 -14.71 -7.76
CA GLU A 123 -24.58 -15.04 -8.34
C GLU A 123 -23.62 -13.84 -8.39
N ARG A 124 -24.06 -12.63 -8.05
CA ARG A 124 -23.25 -11.41 -8.17
C ARG A 124 -22.42 -11.20 -6.91
N LYS A 125 -21.10 -11.24 -7.09
CA LYS A 125 -20.13 -10.95 -6.03
C LYS A 125 -19.74 -9.46 -6.07
N PRO A 126 -19.53 -8.82 -4.90
CA PRO A 126 -18.96 -7.48 -4.87
C PRO A 126 -17.58 -7.48 -5.53
N ALA A 127 -17.25 -6.40 -6.25
CA ALA A 127 -15.95 -6.26 -6.89
C ALA A 127 -14.80 -6.04 -5.89
N GLY A 128 -15.10 -5.45 -4.73
CA GLY A 128 -14.15 -5.12 -3.66
C GLY A 128 -13.63 -6.33 -2.88
N ASN A 129 -13.32 -6.13 -1.60
CA ASN A 129 -12.69 -7.16 -0.79
C ASN A 129 -13.71 -8.14 -0.21
N ALA A 130 -13.52 -9.43 -0.49
CA ALA A 130 -14.43 -10.49 -0.07
C ALA A 130 -14.47 -10.70 1.46
N ASP A 131 -13.39 -10.36 2.17
CA ASP A 131 -13.31 -10.45 3.63
C ASP A 131 -13.92 -9.21 4.34
N GLY A 132 -14.41 -8.25 3.55
CA GLY A 132 -15.00 -7.00 4.01
C GLY A 132 -13.99 -5.97 4.51
N SER A 133 -12.68 -6.21 4.37
CA SER A 133 -11.65 -5.22 4.70
C SER A 133 -11.72 -4.03 3.74
N THR A 134 -11.46 -2.83 4.24
CA THR A 134 -11.30 -1.65 3.39
C THR A 134 -9.81 -1.38 3.22
N THR A 135 -9.32 -1.44 1.99
CA THR A 135 -7.87 -1.35 1.70
C THR A 135 -7.56 -0.15 0.81
N PHE A 136 -6.51 0.58 1.16
CA PHE A 136 -5.94 1.70 0.40
C PHE A 136 -4.51 1.43 -0.04
N ILE A 137 -4.03 0.19 0.09
CA ILE A 137 -2.62 -0.17 -0.01
C ILE A 137 -1.93 0.50 -1.21
N GLY A 138 -0.86 1.26 -0.93
CA GLY A 138 -0.05 1.94 -1.95
C GLY A 138 -0.73 3.11 -2.68
N SER A 139 -1.88 3.59 -2.22
CA SER A 139 -2.59 4.71 -2.84
C SER A 139 -1.94 6.05 -2.57
N LYS A 140 -2.11 6.97 -3.51
CA LYS A 140 -1.62 8.35 -3.40
C LYS A 140 -2.72 9.21 -2.84
N MET A 141 -2.57 9.66 -1.60
CA MET A 141 -3.59 10.35 -0.83
C MET A 141 -3.03 11.65 -0.22
N ALA A 142 -2.01 12.23 -0.86
CA ALA A 142 -1.38 13.45 -0.39
C ALA A 142 -2.43 14.57 -0.27
N ARG A 143 -2.48 15.23 0.88
CA ARG A 143 -3.45 16.29 1.22
C ARG A 143 -4.91 15.87 1.13
N ALA A 144 -5.22 14.57 1.20
CA ALA A 144 -6.59 14.09 1.30
C ALA A 144 -7.22 14.51 2.65
N ILE A 145 -8.52 14.78 2.64
CA ILE A 145 -9.28 15.19 3.83
C ILE A 145 -10.04 13.98 4.37
N LEU A 146 -9.61 13.42 5.48
CA LEU A 146 -10.21 12.27 6.17
C LEU A 146 -10.81 12.66 7.53
N SER A 147 -11.02 13.95 7.77
CA SER A 147 -11.56 14.46 9.03
C SER A 147 -12.94 13.86 9.34
N ASP A 148 -13.17 13.49 10.59
CA ASP A 148 -14.40 12.85 11.08
C ASP A 148 -14.76 11.51 10.37
N ALA A 149 -13.87 10.95 9.55
CA ALA A 149 -14.11 9.67 8.87
C ALA A 149 -14.01 8.48 9.85
N ARG A 150 -14.73 7.39 9.54
CA ARG A 150 -14.70 6.15 10.32
C ARG A 150 -13.74 5.17 9.68
N LEU A 151 -12.52 5.11 10.18
CA LEU A 151 -11.38 4.42 9.57
C LEU A 151 -10.98 3.16 10.34
N ALA A 152 -11.72 2.76 11.38
CA ALA A 152 -11.35 1.63 12.22
C ALA A 152 -11.04 0.37 11.38
N GLN A 153 -9.86 -0.21 11.64
CA GLN A 153 -9.33 -1.41 10.99
C GLN A 153 -9.08 -1.30 9.47
N CYS A 154 -9.05 -0.08 8.91
CA CYS A 154 -8.65 0.11 7.51
C CYS A 154 -7.15 -0.13 7.31
N ASP A 155 -6.81 -0.62 6.12
CA ASP A 155 -5.42 -0.83 5.72
C ASP A 155 -4.94 0.30 4.80
N PHE A 156 -4.09 1.17 5.34
CA PHE A 156 -3.40 2.26 4.65
C PHE A 156 -1.93 1.95 4.38
N SER A 157 -1.53 0.68 4.40
CA SER A 157 -0.11 0.34 4.30
C SER A 157 0.51 0.86 2.99
N GLY A 158 1.66 1.52 3.11
CA GLY A 158 2.35 2.11 1.98
C GLY A 158 1.65 3.28 1.30
N CYS A 159 0.56 3.82 1.86
CA CYS A 159 -0.09 4.99 1.29
C CYS A 159 0.80 6.22 1.39
N ASP A 160 0.72 7.09 0.38
CA ASP A 160 1.23 8.45 0.52
C ASP A 160 0.16 9.34 1.13
N LEU A 161 0.26 9.62 2.44
CA LEU A 161 -0.66 10.45 3.22
C LEU A 161 -0.02 11.78 3.62
N CYS A 162 0.99 12.22 2.86
CA CYS A 162 1.69 13.48 3.11
C CYS A 162 0.70 14.65 3.18
N GLY A 163 0.69 15.39 4.28
CA GLY A 163 -0.23 16.52 4.48
C GLY A 163 -1.71 16.16 4.61
N ALA A 164 -2.08 14.88 4.71
CA ALA A 164 -3.47 14.47 4.87
C ALA A 164 -4.03 14.87 6.25
N THR A 165 -5.31 15.19 6.33
CA THR A 165 -5.95 15.61 7.58
C THR A 165 -6.87 14.52 8.11
N PHE A 166 -6.68 14.11 9.36
CA PHE A 166 -7.44 13.07 10.03
C PHE A 166 -8.29 13.60 11.19
N SER A 167 -8.36 14.91 11.40
CA SER A 167 -8.89 15.47 12.64
C SER A 167 -10.29 14.94 12.99
N GLY A 168 -10.46 14.44 14.21
CA GLY A 168 -11.72 13.85 14.70
C GLY A 168 -12.07 12.46 14.16
N SER A 169 -11.20 11.83 13.36
CA SER A 169 -11.46 10.48 12.83
C SER A 169 -11.22 9.38 13.86
N ASP A 170 -11.94 8.27 13.67
CA ASP A 170 -11.70 7.01 14.37
C ASP A 170 -10.74 6.15 13.53
N MET A 171 -9.48 6.09 13.96
CA MET A 171 -8.41 5.30 13.34
C MET A 171 -8.02 4.08 14.20
N THR A 172 -8.92 3.60 15.07
CA THR A 172 -8.67 2.45 15.94
C THR A 172 -8.28 1.22 15.12
N GLY A 173 -7.15 0.59 15.44
CA GLY A 173 -6.68 -0.61 14.76
C GLY A 173 -6.32 -0.42 13.28
N THR A 174 -6.16 0.81 12.80
CA THR A 174 -5.71 1.06 11.42
C THR A 174 -4.31 0.52 11.19
N ILE A 175 -4.03 0.13 9.95
CA ILE A 175 -2.71 -0.33 9.53
C ILE A 175 -2.08 0.79 8.70
N LEU A 176 -1.06 1.44 9.24
CA LEU A 176 -0.33 2.55 8.63
C LEU A 176 1.13 2.15 8.34
N ILE A 177 1.37 0.85 8.17
CA ILE A 177 2.72 0.30 8.03
C ILE A 177 3.35 0.82 6.74
N GLY A 178 4.53 1.42 6.85
CA GLY A 178 5.22 2.06 5.72
C GLY A 178 4.46 3.24 5.08
N ALA A 179 3.38 3.73 5.69
CA ALA A 179 2.66 4.89 5.19
C ALA A 179 3.49 6.17 5.36
N ASN A 180 3.39 7.09 4.40
CA ASN A 180 4.01 8.40 4.50
C ASN A 180 3.04 9.38 5.17
N LEU A 181 3.31 9.77 6.41
CA LEU A 181 2.46 10.64 7.22
C LEU A 181 3.14 12.00 7.50
N ILE A 182 4.19 12.36 6.76
CA ILE A 182 4.87 13.65 6.93
C ILE A 182 3.88 14.80 6.72
N GLY A 183 3.81 15.73 7.67
CA GLY A 183 2.87 16.87 7.63
C GLY A 183 1.41 16.49 7.84
N ALA A 184 1.09 15.24 8.17
CA ALA A 184 -0.28 14.82 8.41
C ALA A 184 -0.82 15.46 9.70
N VAL A 185 -2.07 15.93 9.65
CA VAL A 185 -2.73 16.59 10.78
C VAL A 185 -3.61 15.59 11.52
N MET A 186 -3.29 15.32 12.79
CA MET A 186 -3.97 14.30 13.61
C MET A 186 -4.53 14.85 14.94
N GLU A 187 -5.39 15.85 14.86
CA GLU A 187 -6.04 16.41 16.05
C GLU A 187 -7.24 15.58 16.50
N ARG A 188 -7.34 15.25 17.80
CA ARG A 188 -8.49 14.54 18.37
C ARG A 188 -8.84 13.21 17.67
N VAL A 189 -7.85 12.50 17.15
CA VAL A 189 -8.01 11.20 16.47
C VAL A 189 -7.98 10.05 17.48
N GLU A 190 -8.82 9.03 17.32
CA GLU A 190 -8.71 7.76 18.08
C GLU A 190 -7.74 6.80 17.35
N MET A 191 -6.73 6.25 18.02
CA MET A 191 -5.67 5.44 17.37
C MET A 191 -5.25 4.20 18.17
N GLN A 192 -6.09 3.74 19.10
CA GLN A 192 -5.76 2.57 19.90
C GLN A 192 -5.54 1.36 18.99
N GLY A 193 -4.39 0.68 19.15
CA GLY A 193 -4.03 -0.49 18.34
C GLY A 193 -3.66 -0.19 16.89
N ALA A 194 -3.48 1.07 16.50
CA ALA A 194 -2.96 1.41 15.18
C ALA A 194 -1.53 0.87 15.00
N LEU A 195 -1.21 0.36 13.81
CA LEU A 195 0.09 -0.23 13.49
C LEU A 195 0.89 0.74 12.60
N LEU A 196 1.99 1.28 13.10
CA LEU A 196 2.77 2.33 12.42
C LEU A 196 4.19 1.90 12.04
N CYS A 197 4.50 0.60 12.09
CA CYS A 197 5.84 0.09 11.78
C CYS A 197 6.39 0.67 10.47
N GLY A 198 7.56 1.31 10.52
CA GLY A 198 8.20 1.89 9.34
C GLY A 198 7.48 3.09 8.71
N ALA A 199 6.38 3.58 9.29
CA ALA A 199 5.71 4.79 8.83
C ALA A 199 6.66 5.99 8.88
N ARG A 200 6.57 6.87 7.87
CA ARG A 200 7.36 8.10 7.81
C ARG A 200 6.60 9.20 8.53
N LEU A 201 7.22 9.81 9.53
CA LEU A 201 6.63 10.85 10.38
C LEU A 201 7.64 12.01 10.43
N ASP A 202 7.14 13.24 10.54
CA ASP A 202 7.97 14.34 11.04
C ASP A 202 8.16 14.22 12.57
N ASP A 203 9.13 14.97 13.09
CA ASP A 203 9.51 14.90 14.51
C ASP A 203 8.36 15.33 15.44
N GLU A 204 7.55 16.29 15.01
CA GLU A 204 6.43 16.81 15.80
C GLU A 204 5.31 15.77 15.92
N LEU A 205 4.93 15.13 14.82
CA LEU A 205 3.94 14.08 14.79
C LEU A 205 4.42 12.85 15.57
N ARG A 206 5.67 12.42 15.38
CA ARG A 206 6.26 11.33 16.17
C ARG A 206 6.13 11.61 17.68
N GLN A 207 6.62 12.76 18.14
CA GLN A 207 6.55 13.13 19.56
C GLN A 207 5.11 13.18 20.08
N THR A 208 4.17 13.63 19.25
CA THR A 208 2.76 13.68 19.61
C THR A 208 2.15 12.28 19.74
N LEU A 209 2.45 11.35 18.84
CA LEU A 209 1.99 9.97 18.92
C LEU A 209 2.59 9.25 20.14
N GLU A 210 3.89 9.40 20.38
CA GLU A 210 4.59 8.79 21.52
C GLU A 210 4.08 9.31 22.87
N ARG A 211 3.84 10.63 23.01
CA ARG A 211 3.21 11.20 24.22
C ARG A 211 1.82 10.64 24.49
N ARG A 212 1.12 10.20 23.44
CA ARG A 212 -0.20 9.56 23.54
C ARG A 212 -0.10 8.04 23.79
N GLY A 213 1.11 7.50 23.98
CA GLY A 213 1.36 6.08 24.19
C GLY A 213 1.16 5.22 22.94
N ILE A 214 1.18 5.82 21.75
CA ILE A 214 1.05 5.10 20.48
C ILE A 214 2.44 4.62 20.07
N ASP A 215 2.54 3.33 19.83
CA ASP A 215 3.76 2.66 19.42
C ASP A 215 4.02 2.84 17.93
N VAL A 216 4.82 3.86 17.62
CA VAL A 216 5.21 4.20 16.25
C VAL A 216 6.25 3.25 15.65
N ASP A 217 6.96 2.51 16.50
CA ASP A 217 8.05 1.63 16.09
C ASP A 217 7.63 0.15 16.03
N GLY A 218 6.35 -0.15 16.29
CA GLY A 218 5.83 -1.52 16.27
C GLY A 218 6.35 -2.39 17.41
N THR A 219 6.83 -1.77 18.48
CA THR A 219 7.37 -2.40 19.68
C THR A 219 6.43 -3.32 20.45
N GLY A 220 5.12 -3.20 20.26
CA GLY A 220 4.07 -4.00 20.88
C GLY A 220 3.57 -5.16 20.03
N LEU A 221 4.12 -5.39 18.83
CA LEU A 221 3.83 -6.59 18.06
C LEU A 221 4.45 -7.80 18.78
N VAL A 222 3.68 -8.89 18.92
CA VAL A 222 4.11 -10.07 19.69
C VAL A 222 5.29 -10.75 18.96
N SER A 223 6.42 -10.87 19.65
CA SER A 223 7.58 -11.62 19.17
C SER A 223 7.25 -13.09 19.00
N LEU A 224 7.23 -13.57 17.75
CA LEU A 224 7.13 -15.00 17.41
C LEU A 224 8.49 -15.72 17.49
N ALA A 225 9.52 -15.10 18.09
CA ALA A 225 10.89 -15.61 18.08
C ALA A 225 11.00 -17.07 18.55
N GLY A 226 10.19 -17.49 19.53
CA GLY A 226 10.19 -18.86 20.06
C GLY A 226 9.76 -19.96 19.07
N ARG A 227 9.06 -19.63 17.99
CA ARG A 227 8.64 -20.59 16.93
C ARG A 227 9.30 -20.34 15.59
N MET A 228 10.20 -19.35 15.54
CA MET A 228 10.82 -18.91 14.30
C MET A 228 11.80 -19.94 13.76
N ALA A 229 12.57 -20.59 14.64
CA ALA A 229 13.48 -21.67 14.27
C ALA A 229 12.76 -22.84 13.56
N ASP A 230 11.61 -23.25 14.08
CA ASP A 230 10.78 -24.31 13.47
C ASP A 230 10.25 -23.87 12.10
N SER A 231 9.81 -22.61 12.01
CA SER A 231 9.25 -22.05 10.78
C SER A 231 10.32 -21.91 9.69
N ILE A 232 11.54 -21.48 10.05
CA ILE A 232 12.70 -21.43 9.16
C ILE A 232 13.09 -22.85 8.72
N SER A 233 13.11 -23.82 9.64
CA SER A 233 13.43 -25.21 9.31
C SER A 233 12.42 -25.82 8.34
N ALA A 234 11.12 -25.58 8.57
CA ALA A 234 10.06 -26.00 7.67
C ALA A 234 10.16 -25.33 6.29
N HIS A 235 10.58 -24.05 6.25
CA HIS A 235 10.80 -23.31 5.01
C HIS A 235 12.02 -23.79 4.24
N GLN A 236 13.11 -24.09 4.92
CA GLN A 236 14.29 -24.66 4.28
C GLN A 236 13.94 -25.98 3.58
N LEU A 237 13.21 -26.86 4.27
CA LEU A 237 12.71 -28.09 3.66
C LEU A 237 11.80 -27.81 2.45
N TRP A 238 10.97 -26.76 2.52
CA TRP A 238 10.13 -26.33 1.42
C TRP A 238 10.92 -25.88 0.19
N VAL A 239 12.00 -25.11 0.37
CA VAL A 239 12.87 -24.71 -0.74
C VAL A 239 13.61 -25.93 -1.32
N GLU A 240 14.25 -26.74 -0.47
CA GLU A 240 15.07 -27.88 -0.90
C GLU A 240 14.26 -28.97 -1.61
N ARG A 241 12.98 -29.09 -1.29
CA ARG A 241 12.07 -30.09 -1.87
C ARG A 241 11.19 -29.52 -2.98
N ASN A 242 11.45 -28.31 -3.46
CA ASN A 242 10.65 -27.66 -4.49
C ASN A 242 9.15 -27.70 -4.17
N ALA A 243 8.79 -27.31 -2.94
CA ALA A 243 7.44 -27.32 -2.38
C ALA A 243 6.77 -28.70 -2.19
N ALA A 244 7.48 -29.81 -2.37
CA ALA A 244 6.92 -31.16 -2.13
C ALA A 244 6.80 -31.54 -0.63
N ALA A 245 7.51 -30.84 0.26
CA ALA A 245 7.46 -31.03 1.71
C ALA A 245 7.79 -29.72 2.42
N GLY A 246 7.56 -29.63 3.73
CA GLY A 246 7.79 -28.39 4.50
C GLY A 246 6.70 -27.34 4.29
N LEU A 247 6.91 -26.14 4.83
CA LEU A 247 5.97 -25.02 4.74
C LEU A 247 6.73 -23.75 4.35
N ARG A 248 6.22 -23.02 3.35
CA ARG A 248 6.77 -21.71 3.00
C ARG A 248 6.68 -20.78 4.21
N LEU A 249 7.75 -20.04 4.49
CA LEU A 249 7.73 -19.03 5.53
C LEU A 249 6.81 -17.89 5.07
N GLU A 250 5.64 -17.79 5.70
CA GLU A 250 4.66 -16.75 5.46
C GLU A 250 4.30 -16.07 6.78
N MET A 251 4.67 -14.80 6.89
CA MET A 251 4.47 -13.98 8.06
C MET A 251 4.05 -12.59 7.61
N GLN A 252 3.08 -12.03 8.32
CA GLN A 252 2.63 -10.67 8.09
C GLN A 252 2.36 -9.99 9.42
N ARG A 253 2.81 -8.74 9.56
CA ARG A 253 2.57 -7.92 10.78
C ARG A 253 3.13 -8.59 12.04
N VAL A 254 4.32 -9.17 11.95
CA VAL A 254 5.04 -9.80 13.06
C VAL A 254 6.20 -8.90 13.51
N ASP A 255 6.47 -8.87 14.81
CA ASP A 255 7.70 -8.28 15.35
C ASP A 255 8.84 -9.30 15.36
N LEU A 256 9.91 -8.95 14.67
CA LEU A 256 11.14 -9.70 14.53
C LEU A 256 12.36 -8.75 14.62
N ARG A 257 12.21 -7.63 15.34
CA ARG A 257 13.30 -6.67 15.54
C ARG A 257 14.50 -7.33 16.20
N GLY A 258 15.69 -7.07 15.66
CA GLY A 258 16.95 -7.68 16.11
C GLY A 258 17.04 -9.19 15.93
N TYR A 259 16.06 -9.85 15.28
CA TYR A 259 16.12 -11.29 15.06
C TYR A 259 17.26 -11.65 14.11
N ASN A 260 17.88 -12.82 14.33
CA ASN A 260 19.01 -13.29 13.54
C ASN A 260 18.54 -14.26 12.43
N PHE A 261 18.60 -13.79 11.19
CA PHE A 261 18.39 -14.53 9.94
C PHE A 261 19.70 -14.77 9.16
N ALA A 262 20.87 -14.56 9.78
CA ALA A 262 22.15 -14.67 9.10
C ALA A 262 22.33 -16.04 8.46
N ASN A 263 22.78 -16.05 7.20
CA ASN A 263 23.03 -17.23 6.38
C ASN A 263 21.82 -18.17 6.16
N GLN A 264 20.60 -17.73 6.50
CA GLN A 264 19.40 -18.56 6.32
C GLN A 264 18.97 -18.63 4.85
N LEU A 265 18.38 -19.77 4.46
CA LEU A 265 17.72 -19.94 3.17
C LEU A 265 16.27 -19.46 3.27
N LEU A 266 16.02 -18.25 2.78
CA LEU A 266 14.73 -17.56 2.84
C LEU A 266 14.16 -17.27 1.44
N ALA A 267 14.61 -18.02 0.44
CA ALA A 267 14.22 -17.79 -0.95
C ALA A 267 12.71 -17.99 -1.13
N GLY A 268 12.05 -16.99 -1.73
CA GLY A 268 10.60 -17.01 -1.94
C GLY A 268 9.75 -16.89 -0.66
N SER A 269 10.36 -16.61 0.50
CA SER A 269 9.61 -16.33 1.74
C SER A 269 8.76 -15.06 1.61
N VAL A 270 7.69 -14.98 2.39
CA VAL A 270 6.78 -13.83 2.44
C VAL A 270 6.79 -13.30 3.87
N MET A 271 7.39 -12.14 4.07
CA MET A 271 7.46 -11.46 5.36
C MET A 271 7.06 -10.00 5.16
N ARG A 272 5.76 -9.75 4.96
CA ARG A 272 5.25 -8.41 4.60
C ARG A 272 4.82 -7.64 5.84
N PHE A 273 5.01 -6.33 5.85
CA PHE A 273 4.55 -5.49 6.96
C PHE A 273 5.13 -5.88 8.33
N CYS A 274 6.23 -6.63 8.37
CA CYS A 274 6.87 -7.06 9.60
C CYS A 274 7.79 -5.96 10.16
N GLY A 275 7.90 -5.90 11.49
CA GLY A 275 8.93 -5.12 12.19
C GLY A 275 10.24 -5.89 12.20
N LEU A 276 11.24 -5.46 11.45
CA LEU A 276 12.53 -6.13 11.27
C LEU A 276 13.70 -5.17 11.54
N ARG A 277 13.47 -4.09 12.29
CA ARG A 277 14.50 -3.12 12.66
C ARG A 277 15.68 -3.82 13.33
N GLY A 278 16.89 -3.57 12.85
CA GLY A 278 18.12 -4.14 13.37
C GLY A 278 18.24 -5.66 13.19
N ALA A 279 17.34 -6.31 12.44
CA ALA A 279 17.46 -7.74 12.15
C ALA A 279 18.72 -8.03 11.34
N ASP A 280 19.35 -9.18 11.61
CA ASP A 280 20.56 -9.62 10.93
C ASP A 280 20.20 -10.57 9.79
N PHE A 281 20.30 -10.11 8.55
CA PHE A 281 20.17 -10.89 7.32
C PHE A 281 21.53 -11.11 6.63
N SER A 282 22.65 -10.96 7.34
CA SER A 282 23.98 -11.06 6.72
C SER A 282 24.18 -12.44 6.07
N GLY A 283 24.59 -12.44 4.80
CA GLY A 283 24.73 -13.66 4.00
C GLY A 283 23.45 -14.45 3.73
N ALA A 284 22.27 -13.96 4.14
CA ALA A 284 21.00 -14.66 3.92
C ALA A 284 20.66 -14.74 2.42
N LYS A 285 19.98 -15.82 2.03
CA LYS A 285 19.49 -16.01 0.66
C LYS A 285 18.01 -15.65 0.58
N LEU A 286 17.72 -14.46 0.09
CA LEU A 286 16.38 -13.86 0.00
C LEU A 286 15.90 -13.74 -1.45
N VAL A 287 16.42 -14.59 -2.33
CA VAL A 287 16.08 -14.58 -3.75
C VAL A 287 14.55 -14.69 -3.90
N MET A 288 13.95 -13.72 -4.59
CA MET A 288 12.50 -13.61 -4.80
C MET A 288 11.64 -13.59 -3.51
N ALA A 289 12.22 -13.26 -2.35
CA ALA A 289 11.45 -13.04 -1.12
C ALA A 289 10.60 -11.76 -1.21
N ASP A 290 9.51 -11.69 -0.45
CA ASP A 290 8.66 -10.50 -0.32
C ASP A 290 8.81 -9.89 1.08
N LEU A 291 9.54 -8.77 1.13
CA LEU A 291 9.79 -7.93 2.30
C LEU A 291 9.08 -6.57 2.17
N SER A 292 8.02 -6.48 1.36
CA SER A 292 7.35 -5.22 1.09
C SER A 292 6.77 -4.60 2.37
N TYR A 293 6.95 -3.27 2.46
CA TYR A 293 6.49 -2.43 3.56
C TYR A 293 7.01 -2.84 4.95
N CYS A 294 8.09 -3.61 5.02
CA CYS A 294 8.73 -3.90 6.29
C CYS A 294 9.47 -2.69 6.86
N ASP A 295 9.53 -2.65 8.18
CA ASP A 295 10.49 -1.80 8.87
C ASP A 295 11.83 -2.53 8.95
N LEU A 296 12.79 -2.13 8.12
CA LEU A 296 14.13 -2.71 7.99
C LEU A 296 15.21 -1.71 8.43
N ARG A 297 14.84 -0.69 9.23
CA ARG A 297 15.81 0.31 9.70
C ARG A 297 16.96 -0.38 10.40
N GLU A 298 18.18 0.06 10.15
CA GLU A 298 19.40 -0.49 10.78
C GLU A 298 19.62 -2.01 10.57
N ALA A 299 18.82 -2.68 9.72
CA ALA A 299 18.98 -4.11 9.44
C ALA A 299 20.29 -4.38 8.69
N ASP A 300 20.88 -5.56 8.91
CA ASP A 300 22.14 -5.95 8.30
C ASP A 300 21.91 -6.93 7.13
N PHE A 301 22.04 -6.47 5.89
CA PHE A 301 22.01 -7.27 4.67
C PHE A 301 23.40 -7.48 4.07
N THR A 302 24.46 -7.35 4.86
CA THR A 302 25.83 -7.47 4.35
C THR A 302 26.02 -8.82 3.63
N SER A 303 26.44 -8.77 2.37
CA SER A 303 26.62 -9.96 1.50
C SER A 303 25.38 -10.84 1.29
N ALA A 304 24.18 -10.36 1.63
CA ALA A 304 22.93 -11.09 1.39
C ALA A 304 22.58 -11.15 -0.12
N ASP A 305 21.84 -12.18 -0.54
CA ASP A 305 21.30 -12.27 -1.89
C ASP A 305 19.83 -11.84 -1.92
N LEU A 306 19.60 -10.60 -2.36
CA LEU A 306 18.28 -9.96 -2.51
C LEU A 306 17.81 -9.98 -3.98
N SER A 307 18.36 -10.87 -4.82
CA SER A 307 18.03 -10.90 -6.24
C SER A 307 16.54 -11.18 -6.46
N GLY A 308 15.86 -10.30 -7.19
CA GLY A 308 14.42 -10.41 -7.42
C GLY A 308 13.54 -10.18 -6.18
N CYS A 309 14.11 -9.76 -5.05
CA CYS A 309 13.36 -9.51 -3.82
C CYS A 309 12.41 -8.31 -3.98
N ASN A 310 11.22 -8.40 -3.42
CA ASN A 310 10.27 -7.30 -3.35
C ASN A 310 10.45 -6.53 -2.03
N LEU A 311 11.03 -5.33 -2.12
CA LEU A 311 11.25 -4.39 -1.02
C LEU A 311 10.41 -3.11 -1.19
N ARG A 312 9.35 -3.16 -2.01
CA ARG A 312 8.49 -2.01 -2.27
C ARG A 312 8.00 -1.39 -0.96
N GLY A 313 8.16 -0.08 -0.82
CA GLY A 313 7.71 0.70 0.34
C GLY A 313 8.36 0.32 1.67
N ALA A 314 9.40 -0.54 1.67
CA ALA A 314 10.10 -0.90 2.90
C ALA A 314 10.96 0.27 3.40
N ASN A 315 11.11 0.37 4.72
CA ASN A 315 11.94 1.38 5.36
C ASN A 315 13.31 0.79 5.71
N LEU A 316 14.31 0.99 4.86
CA LEU A 316 15.70 0.55 5.04
C LEU A 316 16.62 1.69 5.56
N ALA A 317 16.09 2.69 6.26
CA ALA A 317 16.92 3.80 6.71
C ALA A 317 18.05 3.31 7.63
N GLY A 318 19.29 3.69 7.31
CA GLY A 318 20.50 3.24 8.01
C GLY A 318 20.82 1.74 7.87
N ALA A 319 20.12 0.99 7.02
CA ALA A 319 20.42 -0.42 6.80
C ALA A 319 21.79 -0.61 6.14
N LYS A 320 22.44 -1.74 6.43
CA LYS A 320 23.71 -2.11 5.80
C LYS A 320 23.46 -3.05 4.63
N LEU A 321 23.71 -2.60 3.42
CA LEU A 321 23.58 -3.41 2.20
C LEU A 321 24.95 -3.63 1.52
N TRP A 322 26.05 -3.51 2.25
CA TRP A 322 27.39 -3.69 1.69
C TRP A 322 27.54 -5.08 1.05
N ARG A 323 27.94 -5.14 -0.24
CA ARG A 323 28.10 -6.39 -1.03
C ARG A 323 26.81 -7.20 -1.23
N ALA A 324 25.65 -6.64 -0.89
CA ALA A 324 24.38 -7.29 -1.17
C ALA A 324 24.17 -7.45 -2.69
N ARG A 325 23.51 -8.52 -3.12
CA ARG A 325 23.17 -8.75 -4.53
C ARG A 325 21.72 -8.36 -4.78
N LEU A 326 21.48 -7.38 -5.66
CA LEU A 326 20.14 -6.92 -6.04
C LEU A 326 19.88 -7.13 -7.54
N ARG A 327 20.28 -8.29 -8.07
CA ARG A 327 20.20 -8.56 -9.52
C ARG A 327 18.80 -9.04 -9.90
N PRO A 328 18.36 -8.81 -11.14
CA PRO A 328 17.17 -9.50 -11.64
C PRO A 328 17.41 -11.01 -11.70
N VAL A 329 16.37 -11.78 -11.41
CA VAL A 329 16.34 -13.23 -11.59
C VAL A 329 15.80 -13.53 -12.99
N ASP A 330 16.51 -14.38 -13.73
CA ASP A 330 16.04 -14.85 -15.04
C ASP A 330 15.14 -16.06 -14.90
N LEU A 331 13.84 -15.84 -15.12
CA LEU A 331 12.80 -16.85 -14.98
C LEU A 331 12.65 -17.74 -16.22
N ALA A 332 13.26 -17.37 -17.34
CA ALA A 332 13.23 -18.15 -18.58
C ALA A 332 14.60 -18.80 -18.88
N GLY A 333 15.68 -18.25 -18.31
CA GLY A 333 17.05 -18.71 -18.52
C GLY A 333 17.70 -18.19 -19.80
N ASP A 334 16.96 -17.42 -20.60
CA ASP A 334 17.37 -16.85 -21.89
C ASP A 334 17.41 -15.30 -21.87
N GLY A 335 17.18 -14.69 -20.71
CA GLY A 335 17.13 -13.25 -20.50
C GLY A 335 15.84 -12.56 -20.96
N SER A 336 14.86 -13.29 -21.51
CA SER A 336 13.61 -12.72 -22.02
C SER A 336 12.64 -12.35 -20.90
N ARG A 337 12.68 -13.07 -19.76
CA ARG A 337 11.76 -12.86 -18.64
C ARG A 337 12.52 -12.67 -17.34
N LEU A 338 12.80 -11.41 -17.07
CA LEU A 338 13.57 -10.99 -15.90
C LEU A 338 12.65 -10.49 -14.79
N TRP A 339 12.92 -10.94 -13.57
CA TRP A 339 12.23 -10.52 -12.36
C TRP A 339 13.16 -9.62 -11.54
N PRO A 340 12.99 -8.29 -11.60
CA PRO A 340 13.91 -7.34 -10.95
C PRO A 340 13.74 -7.30 -9.44
N THR A 341 14.78 -6.88 -8.72
CA THR A 341 14.64 -6.44 -7.32
C THR A 341 13.85 -5.13 -7.30
N ASN A 342 12.78 -5.09 -6.49
CA ASN A 342 11.84 -3.97 -6.46
C ASN A 342 12.05 -3.11 -5.21
N LEU A 343 12.60 -1.92 -5.35
CA LEU A 343 12.80 -0.93 -4.28
C LEU A 343 11.85 0.26 -4.42
N ALA A 344 10.82 0.18 -5.27
CA ALA A 344 9.91 1.29 -5.51
C ALA A 344 9.33 1.80 -4.19
N GLU A 345 9.37 3.11 -3.98
CA GLU A 345 8.84 3.81 -2.79
C GLU A 345 9.53 3.41 -1.46
N ALA A 346 10.59 2.61 -1.51
CA ALA A 346 11.38 2.29 -0.34
C ALA A 346 12.18 3.50 0.15
N SER A 347 12.44 3.56 1.45
CA SER A 347 13.34 4.56 2.04
C SER A 347 14.69 3.93 2.32
N LEU A 348 15.76 4.37 1.66
CA LEU A 348 17.15 3.96 1.92
C LEU A 348 17.96 5.08 2.57
N THR A 349 17.30 6.02 3.24
CA THR A 349 17.97 7.19 3.82
C THR A 349 19.12 6.78 4.74
N GLY A 350 20.34 7.21 4.43
CA GLY A 350 21.53 6.86 5.22
C GLY A 350 22.01 5.41 5.09
N ALA A 351 21.44 4.59 4.21
CA ALA A 351 21.84 3.19 4.03
C ALA A 351 23.24 3.07 3.41
N ASP A 352 23.93 1.97 3.73
CA ASP A 352 25.27 1.68 3.19
C ASP A 352 25.18 0.71 2.01
N LEU A 353 25.37 1.22 0.79
CA LEU A 353 25.27 0.51 -0.49
C LEU A 353 26.63 0.36 -1.20
N ARG A 354 27.74 0.50 -0.47
CA ARG A 354 29.08 0.29 -1.06
C ARG A 354 29.22 -1.14 -1.60
N ASP A 355 29.95 -1.31 -2.70
CA ASP A 355 30.16 -2.59 -3.40
C ASP A 355 28.88 -3.35 -3.82
N THR A 356 27.75 -2.65 -3.86
CA THR A 356 26.45 -3.19 -4.28
C THR A 356 26.06 -2.54 -5.60
N SER A 357 25.40 -3.25 -6.50
CA SER A 357 24.91 -2.69 -7.77
C SER A 357 23.39 -2.55 -7.73
N LEU A 358 22.89 -1.35 -8.04
CA LEU A 358 21.47 -1.07 -8.23
C LEU A 358 21.05 -1.15 -9.71
N ALA A 359 21.92 -1.64 -10.58
CA ALA A 359 21.60 -1.79 -11.99
C ALA A 359 20.35 -2.67 -12.17
N ARG A 360 19.36 -2.14 -12.90
CA ARG A 360 18.09 -2.82 -13.22
C ARG A 360 17.15 -3.06 -12.02
N ALA A 361 17.47 -2.52 -10.84
CA ALA A 361 16.49 -2.44 -9.76
C ALA A 361 15.40 -1.42 -10.09
N ILE A 362 14.19 -1.63 -9.59
CA ILE A 362 13.11 -0.64 -9.71
C ILE A 362 13.27 0.37 -8.58
N LEU A 363 13.55 1.64 -8.92
CA LEU A 363 13.83 2.72 -7.95
C LEU A 363 12.79 3.87 -7.98
N HIS A 364 11.62 3.64 -8.55
CA HIS A 364 10.59 4.67 -8.67
C HIS A 364 10.12 5.15 -7.28
N GLY A 365 10.28 6.44 -6.99
CA GLY A 365 9.89 7.04 -5.71
C GLY A 365 10.77 6.63 -4.52
N THR A 366 11.88 5.94 -4.77
CA THR A 366 12.81 5.49 -3.73
C THR A 366 13.56 6.69 -3.14
N ASP A 367 13.66 6.78 -1.82
CA ASP A 367 14.43 7.82 -1.14
C ASP A 367 15.88 7.35 -0.95
N LEU A 368 16.81 8.00 -1.66
CA LEU A 368 18.25 7.73 -1.64
C LEU A 368 19.03 8.81 -0.88
N THR A 369 18.35 9.63 -0.07
CA THR A 369 18.97 10.73 0.68
C THR A 369 20.12 10.22 1.57
N ARG A 370 21.31 10.81 1.45
CA ARG A 370 22.49 10.52 2.29
C ARG A 370 22.95 9.05 2.26
N ILE A 371 22.67 8.30 1.20
CA ILE A 371 23.23 6.95 1.06
C ILE A 371 24.76 6.97 1.01
N ARG A 372 25.38 5.90 1.48
CA ARG A 372 26.82 5.66 1.25
C ARG A 372 26.94 4.77 0.02
N ALA A 373 27.37 5.34 -1.11
CA ALA A 373 27.46 4.63 -2.38
C ALA A 373 28.82 4.89 -3.06
N THR A 374 29.12 4.09 -4.09
CA THR A 374 30.23 4.31 -5.03
C THR A 374 29.67 4.65 -6.40
N ALA A 375 30.47 5.18 -7.33
CA ALA A 375 30.02 5.41 -8.71
C ALA A 375 29.51 4.11 -9.37
N GLU A 376 30.16 2.98 -9.08
CA GLU A 376 29.76 1.64 -9.50
C GLU A 376 28.40 1.23 -8.95
N THR A 377 28.00 1.73 -7.78
CA THR A 377 26.72 1.38 -7.16
C THR A 377 25.54 1.80 -8.02
N LEU A 378 25.61 2.99 -8.60
CA LEU A 378 24.53 3.61 -9.36
C LEU A 378 24.70 3.45 -10.88
N ARG A 379 25.84 2.90 -11.34
CA ARG A 379 26.10 2.64 -12.75
C ARG A 379 24.99 1.76 -13.37
N GLY A 380 24.23 2.33 -14.30
CA GLY A 380 23.13 1.65 -14.99
C GLY A 380 21.85 1.49 -14.17
N ALA A 381 21.74 2.15 -13.01
CA ALA A 381 20.50 2.29 -12.28
C ALA A 381 19.65 3.42 -12.88
N ASP A 382 18.33 3.21 -13.00
CA ASP A 382 17.41 4.28 -13.37
C ASP A 382 16.97 5.02 -12.10
N VAL A 383 17.58 6.17 -11.86
CA VAL A 383 17.31 7.03 -10.69
C VAL A 383 16.45 8.24 -11.02
N SER A 384 15.89 8.31 -12.24
CA SER A 384 15.15 9.49 -12.73
C SER A 384 13.94 9.88 -11.87
N PHE A 385 13.38 8.91 -11.14
CA PHE A 385 12.25 9.09 -10.23
C PHE A 385 12.61 8.82 -8.76
N ALA A 386 13.89 8.70 -8.43
CA ALA A 386 14.35 8.59 -7.05
C ALA A 386 14.48 9.99 -6.42
N VAL A 387 14.33 10.05 -5.10
CA VAL A 387 14.46 11.27 -4.31
C VAL A 387 15.83 11.29 -3.63
N GLY A 388 16.43 12.47 -3.46
CA GLY A 388 17.64 12.62 -2.65
C GLY A 388 18.93 12.10 -3.27
N VAL A 389 18.97 11.91 -4.59
CA VAL A 389 20.19 11.56 -5.32
C VAL A 389 21.14 12.75 -5.32
N GLU A 390 22.32 12.57 -4.73
CA GLU A 390 23.33 13.63 -4.68
C GLU A 390 23.99 13.83 -6.06
N PRO A 391 24.29 15.09 -6.47
CA PRO A 391 24.83 15.40 -7.80
C PRO A 391 26.14 14.69 -8.15
N GLN A 392 26.93 14.28 -7.15
CA GLN A 392 28.17 13.53 -7.35
C GLN A 392 27.96 12.11 -7.89
N TYR A 393 26.72 11.64 -7.97
CA TYR A 393 26.36 10.33 -8.50
C TYR A 393 25.37 10.37 -9.68
N ALA A 394 24.92 11.56 -10.08
CA ALA A 394 24.11 11.79 -11.28
C ALA A 394 25.02 12.09 -12.48
#